data_AF-A0A966PP56-F1
#
_entry.id   AF-A0A966PP56-F1
#
_cell.length_a   1.000
_cell.length_b   1.000
_cell.length_c   1.000
_cell.angle_alpha   90.00
_cell.angle_beta   90.00
_cell.angle_gamma   90.00
#
_symmetry.space_group_name_H-M   'P 1'
#
loop_
_entity.id
_entity.type
_entity.pdbx_description
1 polymer ?
#
loop_
_entity_poly.entity_id
_entity_poly.type
_entity_poly.pdbx_seq_one_letter_code
_entity_poly.pdbx_strand_id
1 'polypeptide(L)' 'MSPESLLSLFHEIADAVADALDGVTDWGPSGGRDSQYAADLVADAVVLERLRAAGCGVLSEESGSE' A
#
# COMPACT_ATOMS: atom_id res chain seq x y z
N MET A 1 -17.53 3.05 -9.27
CA MET A 1 -16.31 2.80 -10.05
C MET A 1 -16.59 1.66 -11.02
N SER A 2 -16.21 1.76 -12.29
CA SER A 2 -16.31 0.62 -13.23
C SER A 2 -15.12 -0.33 -13.06
N PRO A 3 -15.23 -1.60 -13.50
CA PRO A 3 -14.10 -2.54 -13.46
C PRO A 3 -12.84 -2.03 -14.17
N GLU A 4 -13.00 -1.35 -15.30
CA GLU A 4 -11.88 -0.80 -16.08
C GLU A 4 -11.21 0.35 -15.33
N SER A 5 -12.00 1.25 -14.72
CA SER A 5 -11.45 2.34 -13.91
C SER A 5 -10.78 1.84 -12.62
N LEU A 6 -11.28 0.74 -12.05
CA LEU A 6 -10.68 0.10 -10.88
C LEU A 6 -9.33 -0.53 -11.25
N LEU A 7 -9.26 -1.25 -12.37
CA LEU A 7 -8.02 -1.82 -12.86
C LEU A 7 -6.98 -0.74 -13.18
N SER A 8 -7.38 0.37 -13.82
CA SER A 8 -6.50 1.51 -14.08
C SER A 8 -5.94 2.10 -12.78
N LEU A 9 -6.79 2.30 -11.78
CA LEU A 9 -6.38 2.77 -10.45
C LEU A 9 -5.34 1.83 -9.82
N PHE A 10 -5.55 0.52 -9.88
CA PHE A 10 -4.60 -0.43 -9.31
C PHE A 10 -3.27 -0.51 -10.08
N HIS A 11 -3.25 -0.25 -11.40
CA HIS A 11 -1.98 -0.09 -12.12
C HIS A 11 -1.21 1.14 -11.62
N GLU A 12 -1.89 2.28 -11.48
CA GLU A 12 -1.27 3.51 -10.96
C GLU A 12 -0.72 3.31 -9.53
N ILE A 13 -1.47 2.59 -8.69
CA ILE A 13 -1.04 2.25 -7.33
C ILE A 13 0.17 1.31 -7.36
N ALA A 14 0.18 0.31 -8.24
CA ALA A 14 1.31 -0.62 -8.36
C ALA A 14 2.59 0.10 -8.76
N ASP A 15 2.52 1.03 -9.72
CA ASP A 15 3.65 1.86 -10.12
C ASP A 15 4.14 2.74 -8.95
N ALA A 16 3.22 3.38 -8.23
CA ALA A 16 3.56 4.20 -7.07
C ALA A 16 4.20 3.39 -5.91
N VAL A 17 3.73 2.16 -5.68
CA VAL A 17 4.33 1.24 -4.70
C VAL A 17 5.73 0.84 -5.15
N ALA A 18 5.92 0.51 -6.43
CA ALA A 18 7.25 0.17 -6.96
C ALA A 18 8.25 1.32 -6.78
N ASP A 19 7.84 2.56 -7.10
CA ASP A 19 8.65 3.77 -6.89
C ASP A 19 8.99 3.97 -5.39
N ALA A 20 8.04 3.75 -4.49
CA ALA A 20 8.28 3.89 -3.05
C ALA A 20 9.23 2.80 -2.51
N LEU A 21 9.11 1.57 -3.02
CA LEU A 21 9.98 0.45 -2.65
C LEU A 21 11.42 0.61 -3.15
N ASP A 22 11.66 1.35 -4.23
CA ASP A 22 13.03 1.67 -4.70
C ASP A 22 13.83 2.45 -3.64
N GLY A 23 13.14 3.23 -2.79
CA GLY A 23 13.73 3.93 -1.66
C GLY A 23 13.99 3.06 -0.41
N VAL A 24 13.52 1.80 -0.39
CA VAL A 24 13.65 0.93 0.77
C VAL A 24 15.02 0.26 0.79
N THR A 25 15.86 0.67 1.74
CA THR A 25 17.18 0.07 1.96
C THR A 25 17.14 -1.07 2.99
N ASP A 26 16.14 -1.07 3.87
CA ASP A 26 15.95 -2.09 4.89
C ASP A 26 14.75 -2.97 4.55
N TRP A 27 15.03 -4.22 4.21
CA TRP A 27 14.05 -5.25 3.88
C TRP A 27 13.82 -6.21 5.05
N GLY A 28 14.28 -5.85 6.24
CA GLY A 28 14.10 -6.63 7.45
C GLY A 28 12.76 -6.36 8.16
N PRO A 29 12.59 -6.98 9.34
CA PRO A 29 11.46 -6.70 10.22
C PRO A 29 11.41 -5.21 10.59
N SER A 30 10.20 -4.65 10.63
CA SER A 30 9.95 -3.25 11.00
C SER A 30 10.33 -2.91 12.45
N GLY A 31 10.40 -3.92 13.32
CA GLY A 31 10.52 -3.74 14.78
C GLY A 31 9.23 -3.27 15.45
N GLY A 32 8.12 -3.16 14.71
CA GLY A 32 6.79 -2.82 15.22
C GLY A 32 6.05 -4.05 15.72
N ARG A 33 5.20 -4.64 14.86
CA ARG A 33 4.47 -5.88 15.17
C ARG A 33 5.28 -7.12 14.78
N ASP A 34 5.10 -8.23 15.49
CA ASP A 34 5.67 -9.51 15.07
C ASP A 34 5.28 -9.82 13.62
N SER A 35 6.24 -10.31 12.84
CA SER A 35 6.15 -10.63 11.40
C SER A 35 5.94 -9.46 10.42
N GLN A 36 5.82 -8.22 10.88
CA GLN A 36 5.69 -7.03 10.02
C GLN A 36 7.05 -6.60 9.45
N TYR A 37 7.16 -6.39 8.14
CA TYR A 37 8.38 -5.90 7.49
C TYR A 37 8.33 -4.40 7.19
N ALA A 38 9.50 -3.77 7.13
CA ALA A 38 9.60 -2.35 6.80
C ALA A 38 9.06 -2.04 5.39
N ALA A 39 9.27 -2.93 4.43
CA ALA A 39 8.72 -2.82 3.07
C ALA A 39 7.19 -2.87 3.06
N ASP A 40 6.57 -3.71 3.90
CA ASP A 40 5.11 -3.84 3.97
C ASP A 40 4.46 -2.53 4.44
N LEU A 41 5.05 -1.89 5.45
CA LEU A 41 4.60 -0.58 5.93
C LEU A 41 4.69 0.53 4.86
N VAL A 42 5.73 0.51 4.04
CA VAL A 42 5.91 1.46 2.94
C VAL A 42 4.85 1.23 1.87
N ALA A 43 4.64 -0.02 1.46
CA ALA A 43 3.61 -0.35 0.48
C ALA A 43 2.20 -0.01 1.00
N ASP A 44 1.89 -0.36 2.25
CA ASP A 44 0.59 -0.11 2.88
C ASP A 44 0.23 1.38 2.89
N ALA A 45 1.18 2.25 3.29
CA ALA A 45 0.97 3.68 3.32
C ALA A 45 0.59 4.26 1.94
N VAL A 46 1.28 3.83 0.88
CA VAL A 46 1.00 4.28 -0.50
C VAL A 46 -0.36 3.80 -0.97
N VAL A 47 -0.70 2.53 -0.74
CA VAL A 47 -1.99 1.97 -1.14
C VAL A 47 -3.14 2.69 -0.42
N LEU A 48 -3.01 2.92 0.89
CA LEU A 48 -4.04 3.57 1.70
C LEU A 48 -4.31 5.01 1.26
N GLU A 49 -3.27 5.81 1.03
CA GLU A 49 -3.43 7.19 0.57
C GLU A 49 -4.28 7.25 -0.72
N ARG A 50 -4.03 6.32 -1.66
CA ARG A 50 -4.57 6.37 -3.02
C ARG A 50 -5.98 5.78 -3.08
N LEU A 51 -6.21 4.67 -2.39
CA LEU A 51 -7.55 4.09 -2.26
C LEU A 51 -8.50 5.01 -1.48
N ARG A 52 -8.03 5.70 -0.43
CA ARG A 52 -8.83 6.72 0.28
C ARG A 52 -9.18 7.90 -0.64
N ALA A 53 -8.22 8.41 -1.39
CA ALA A 53 -8.46 9.48 -2.36
C ALA A 53 -9.49 9.06 -3.45
N ALA A 54 -9.53 7.77 -3.80
CA ALA A 54 -10.52 7.20 -4.72
C ALA A 54 -11.89 6.90 -4.08
N GLY A 55 -12.05 7.13 -2.77
CA GLY A 55 -13.30 6.88 -2.03
C GLY A 55 -13.56 5.41 -1.69
N CYS A 56 -12.52 4.56 -1.69
CA CYS A 56 -12.62 3.16 -1.28
C CYS A 56 -12.50 3.03 0.24
N GLY A 57 -13.31 2.15 0.83
CA GLY A 57 -13.03 1.59 2.16
C GLY A 57 -11.98 0.49 2.04
N VAL A 58 -11.07 0.39 3.01
CA VAL A 58 -9.90 -0.48 2.97
C VAL A 58 -9.83 -1.33 4.24
N LEU A 59 -9.55 -2.62 4.08
CA LEU A 59 -9.15 -3.50 5.17
C LEU A 59 -7.74 -4.00 4.87
N SER A 60 -6.77 -3.53 5.64
CA SER A 60 -5.36 -3.87 5.51
C SER A 60 -4.89 -4.74 6.68
N GLU A 61 -3.97 -5.66 6.40
CA GLU A 61 -3.26 -6.44 7.43
C GLU A 61 -2.40 -5.55 8.34
N GLU A 62 -1.83 -4.49 7.79
CA GLU A 62 -0.88 -3.60 8.47
C GLU A 62 -1.59 -2.50 9.27
N SER A 63 -2.64 -1.91 8.70
CA SER A 63 -3.33 -0.75 9.28
C SER A 63 -4.75 -1.03 9.78
N GLY A 64 -5.31 -2.21 9.53
CA GLY A 64 -6.69 -2.55 9.91
C GLY A 64 -7.73 -1.94 8.98
N SER A 65 -8.92 -1.67 9.50
CA SER A 65 -10.06 -1.16 8.72
C SER A 65 -10.12 0.37 8.72
N GLU A 66 -10.20 0.97 7.52
CA GLU A 66 -10.40 2.41 7.30
C GLU A 66 -11.44 2.72 6.21
#